data_AF-A0A521TQM3-F1
#
_entry.id   AF-A0A521TQM3-F1
#
_cell.length_a   1.000
_cell.length_b   1.000
_cell.length_c   1.000
_cell.angle_alpha   90.00
_cell.angle_beta   90.00
_cell.angle_gamma   90.00
#
_symmetry.space_group_name_H-M   'P 1'
#
loop_
_entity.id
_entity.type
_entity.pdbx_description
1 polymer ?
#
loop_
_entity_poly.entity_id
_entity_poly.type
_entity_poly.pdbx_seq_one_letter_code
_entity_poly.pdbx_strand_id
1 'polypeptide(L)'
;MAVTAVSSDATLYGVIWQGDADAFATEIATAMDLRSVASALKSIPAEAWPQVQAILAARLFVPAPGEPEHAELRQGVPLTERFRSPAALLRRQVRLQKLRLLAEETDRRAFDER
;
A
#
# COMPACT_ATOMS: atom_id res chain seq x y z
N MET A 1 -40.97 -9.84 24.84
CA MET A 1 -40.40 -10.96 24.04
C MET A 1 -39.10 -10.48 23.42
N ALA A 2 -38.01 -11.21 23.67
CA ALA A 2 -36.75 -11.15 22.90
C ALA A 2 -37.06 -11.50 21.43
N VAL A 3 -36.27 -11.12 20.43
CA VAL A 3 -34.94 -11.67 20.13
C VAL A 3 -34.07 -10.67 19.35
N THR A 4 -32.84 -10.56 19.82
CA THR A 4 -31.59 -10.08 19.22
C THR A 4 -31.45 -10.31 17.71
N ALA A 5 -31.06 -9.27 16.98
CA ALA A 5 -30.23 -9.44 15.78
C ALA A 5 -28.84 -8.91 16.10
N VAL A 6 -27.98 -9.83 16.53
CA VAL A 6 -26.53 -9.68 16.52
C VAL A 6 -26.10 -9.67 15.06
N SER A 7 -25.43 -8.61 14.64
CA SER A 7 -24.34 -8.74 13.67
C SER A 7 -23.32 -7.65 13.96
N SER A 8 -22.55 -7.90 15.01
CA SER A 8 -21.22 -7.31 15.20
C SER A 8 -20.25 -8.03 14.26
N ASP A 9 -20.51 -8.01 12.95
CA ASP A 9 -19.52 -8.48 11.99
C ASP A 9 -18.52 -7.34 11.81
N ALA A 10 -17.34 -7.55 12.37
CA ALA A 10 -16.17 -6.75 12.08
C ALA A 10 -15.98 -6.76 10.57
N THR A 11 -16.46 -5.71 9.90
CA THR A 11 -16.11 -5.41 8.52
C THR A 11 -14.60 -5.35 8.44
N LEU A 12 -14.04 -6.46 7.97
CA LEU A 12 -12.77 -6.56 7.28
C LEU A 12 -12.86 -5.61 6.08
N TYR A 13 -12.77 -4.31 6.33
CA TYR A 13 -12.76 -3.29 5.30
C TYR A 13 -11.44 -3.41 4.54
N GLY A 14 -11.43 -4.32 3.57
CA GLY A 14 -10.45 -4.28 2.50
C GLY A 14 -10.62 -2.96 1.75
N VAL A 15 -9.52 -2.34 1.39
CA VAL A 15 -9.53 -1.23 0.43
C VAL A 15 -10.07 -1.78 -0.89
N ILE A 16 -11.11 -1.17 -1.47
CA ILE A 16 -11.73 -1.59 -2.73
C ILE A 16 -11.87 -0.36 -3.61
N TRP A 17 -11.68 -0.52 -4.93
CA TRP A 17 -11.89 0.55 -5.88
C TRP A 17 -13.33 1.08 -5.86
N GLN A 18 -13.50 2.41 -5.73
CA GLN A 18 -14.81 3.08 -5.70
C GLN A 18 -14.98 4.17 -6.79
N GLY A 19 -14.03 4.29 -7.71
CA GLY A 19 -14.10 5.26 -8.83
C GLY A 19 -13.30 6.54 -8.64
N ASP A 20 -12.90 6.89 -7.41
CA ASP A 20 -12.03 8.04 -7.14
C ASP A 20 -10.57 7.59 -7.02
N ALA A 21 -9.76 7.97 -8.01
CA ALA A 21 -8.34 7.60 -8.09
C ALA A 21 -7.50 8.20 -6.95
N ASP A 22 -7.81 9.43 -6.54
CA ASP A 22 -7.05 10.14 -5.54
C ASP A 22 -7.38 9.63 -4.13
N ALA A 23 -8.66 9.43 -3.83
CA ALA A 23 -9.10 8.84 -2.56
C ALA A 23 -8.54 7.42 -2.42
N PHE A 24 -8.71 6.59 -3.44
CA PHE A 24 -8.20 5.22 -3.44
C PHE A 24 -6.69 5.15 -3.23
N ALA A 25 -5.92 5.95 -3.96
CA ALA A 25 -4.46 5.93 -3.81
C ALA A 25 -4.01 6.48 -2.44
N THR A 26 -4.82 7.30 -1.77
CA THR A 26 -4.58 7.74 -0.39
C THR A 26 -4.82 6.62 0.62
N GLU A 27 -5.90 5.84 0.44
CA GLU A 27 -6.19 4.66 1.26
C GLU A 27 -5.08 3.61 1.12
N ILE A 28 -4.63 3.32 -0.11
CA ILE A 28 -3.52 2.39 -0.34
C ILE A 28 -2.21 2.90 0.26
N ALA A 29 -1.91 4.19 0.16
CA ALA A 29 -0.69 4.76 0.73
C ALA A 29 -0.64 4.60 2.26
N THR A 30 -1.78 4.71 2.93
CA THR A 30 -1.89 4.63 4.40
C THR A 30 -2.12 3.21 4.93
N ALA A 31 -2.65 2.28 4.12
CA ALA A 31 -2.94 0.91 4.53
C ALA A 31 -1.69 0.13 4.98
N MET A 32 -1.71 -0.50 6.15
CA MET A 32 -0.58 -1.33 6.61
C MET A 32 -0.72 -2.81 6.20
N ASP A 33 -1.94 -3.25 5.91
CA ASP A 33 -2.21 -4.63 5.50
C ASP A 33 -1.94 -4.84 4.01
N LEU A 34 -0.84 -5.52 3.70
CA LEU A 34 -0.43 -5.85 2.35
C LEU A 34 -1.39 -6.81 1.62
N ARG A 35 -2.12 -7.66 2.35
CA ARG A 35 -3.10 -8.56 1.73
C ARG A 35 -4.29 -7.77 1.18
N SER A 36 -4.80 -6.84 1.98
CA SER A 36 -5.84 -5.91 1.54
C SER A 36 -5.38 -5.06 0.37
N VAL A 37 -4.14 -4.54 0.39
CA VAL A 37 -3.57 -3.79 -0.75
C VAL A 37 -3.52 -4.64 -2.02
N ALA A 38 -3.02 -5.87 -1.95
CA ALA A 38 -2.97 -6.76 -3.12
C ALA A 38 -4.36 -7.06 -3.69
N SER A 39 -5.37 -7.26 -2.84
CA SER A 39 -6.76 -7.43 -3.27
C SER A 39 -7.32 -6.16 -3.91
N ALA A 40 -7.02 -5.00 -3.33
CA ALA A 40 -7.47 -3.70 -3.81
C ALA A 40 -6.96 -3.40 -5.22
N LEU A 41 -5.67 -3.65 -5.47
CA LEU A 41 -5.05 -3.44 -6.79
C LEU A 41 -5.73 -4.28 -7.88
N LYS A 42 -6.14 -5.51 -7.55
CA LYS A 42 -6.87 -6.39 -8.47
C LYS A 42 -8.29 -5.93 -8.76
N SER A 43 -8.90 -5.15 -7.86
CA SER A 43 -10.26 -4.64 -8.02
C SER A 43 -10.38 -3.45 -9.00
N ILE A 44 -9.26 -2.84 -9.38
CA ILE A 44 -9.25 -1.67 -10.26
C ILE A 44 -9.54 -2.14 -11.70
N PRO A 45 -10.55 -1.56 -12.38
CA PRO A 45 -10.86 -1.93 -13.76
C PRO A 45 -9.77 -1.45 -14.72
N ALA A 46 -9.68 -2.08 -15.91
CA ALA A 46 -8.57 -1.87 -16.84
C ALA A 46 -8.47 -0.42 -17.31
N GLU A 47 -9.61 0.24 -17.57
CA GLU A 47 -9.69 1.62 -18.00
C GLU A 47 -9.17 2.64 -16.96
N ALA A 48 -9.33 2.34 -15.67
CA ALA A 48 -8.86 3.20 -14.58
C ALA A 48 -7.40 2.94 -14.21
N TRP A 49 -6.86 1.76 -14.59
CA TRP A 49 -5.55 1.30 -14.16
C TRP A 49 -4.40 2.27 -14.48
N PRO A 50 -4.26 2.83 -15.70
CA PRO A 50 -3.13 3.71 -16.01
C PRO A 50 -3.09 4.96 -15.12
N GLN A 51 -4.26 5.56 -14.84
CA GLN A 51 -4.35 6.74 -13.99
C GLN A 51 -4.03 6.39 -12.54
N VAL A 52 -4.64 5.33 -12.00
CA VAL A 52 -4.45 4.91 -10.60
C VAL A 52 -3.00 4.48 -10.36
N GLN A 53 -2.41 3.73 -11.30
CA GLN A 53 -1.03 3.28 -11.24
C GLN A 53 -0.04 4.45 -11.21
N ALA A 54 -0.24 5.48 -12.04
CA ALA A 54 0.60 6.67 -12.03
C ALA A 54 0.54 7.43 -10.69
N ILE A 55 -0.67 7.62 -10.14
CA ILE A 55 -0.86 8.32 -8.85
C ILE A 55 -0.26 7.51 -7.70
N LEU A 56 -0.50 6.20 -7.66
CA LEU A 56 0.08 5.31 -6.64
C LEU A 56 1.60 5.29 -6.71
N ALA A 57 2.18 5.18 -7.90
CA ALA A 57 3.62 5.19 -8.10
C ALA A 57 4.22 6.50 -7.57
N ALA A 58 3.64 7.65 -7.94
CA ALA A 58 4.10 8.96 -7.47
C ALA A 58 4.05 9.08 -5.93
N ARG A 59 2.97 8.59 -5.30
CA ARG A 59 2.80 8.63 -3.84
C ARG A 59 3.73 7.69 -3.09
N LEU A 60 3.95 6.49 -3.60
CA LEU A 60 4.75 5.46 -2.94
C LEU A 60 6.25 5.61 -3.18
N PHE A 61 6.66 6.31 -4.25
CA PHE A 61 8.07 6.54 -4.55
C PHE A 61 8.73 7.48 -3.53
N VAL A 62 7.97 8.47 -3.04
CA VAL A 62 8.44 9.39 -2.01
C VAL A 62 8.44 8.68 -0.65
N PRO A 63 9.58 8.66 0.09
CA PRO A 63 9.61 8.12 1.45
C PRO A 63 8.65 8.88 2.36
N ALA A 64 7.90 8.16 3.22
CA ALA A 64 7.07 8.83 4.22
C ALA A 64 7.96 9.57 5.24
N PRO A 65 7.47 10.68 5.84
CA PRO A 65 8.22 11.41 6.85
C PRO A 65 8.75 10.50 7.98
N GLY A 66 10.05 10.56 8.23
CA GLY A 66 10.72 9.76 9.25
C GLY A 66 11.10 8.34 8.83
N GLU A 67 10.79 7.91 7.61
CA GLU A 67 11.40 6.70 7.04
C GLU A 67 12.89 6.90 6.85
N PRO A 68 13.72 5.88 7.13
CA PRO A 68 15.13 5.99 6.86
C PRO A 68 15.37 6.02 5.34
N GLU A 69 16.39 6.74 4.90
CA GLU A 69 16.88 6.74 3.51
C GLU A 69 17.82 5.54 3.25
N HIS A 70 18.09 5.24 1.98
CA HIS A 70 18.98 4.13 1.64
C HIS A 70 20.42 4.32 2.15
N ALA A 71 20.90 5.57 2.19
CA ALA A 71 22.21 5.90 2.76
C ALA A 71 22.31 5.58 4.26
N GLU A 72 21.23 5.80 5.02
CA GLU A 72 21.18 5.57 6.47
C GLU A 72 21.21 4.07 6.84
N LEU A 73 20.85 3.18 5.91
CA LEU A 73 20.90 1.73 6.11
C LEU A 73 22.27 1.11 5.77
N ARG A 74 23.20 1.85 5.16
CA ARG A 74 24.54 1.33 4.83
C ARG A 74 25.40 1.20 6.08
N GLN A 75 26.25 0.18 6.13
CA GLN A 75 27.26 -0.04 7.19
C GLN A 75 28.16 1.21 7.35
N GLY A 76 28.49 1.60 8.59
CA GLY A 76 29.24 2.82 8.93
C GLY A 76 28.52 3.88 9.79
N VAL A 77 27.19 4.04 9.66
CA VAL A 77 26.38 4.94 10.53
C VAL A 77 26.16 4.32 11.94
N PRO A 78 26.31 5.06 13.05
CA PRO A 78 26.06 4.56 14.41
C PRO A 78 24.64 4.01 14.58
N LEU A 79 24.50 2.87 15.27
CA LEU A 79 23.19 2.25 15.52
C LEU A 79 22.21 3.18 16.24
N THR A 80 22.69 4.05 17.13
CA THR A 80 21.90 5.09 17.81
C THR A 80 21.35 6.16 16.86
N GLU A 81 22.01 6.42 15.73
CA GLU A 81 21.49 7.27 14.64
C GLU A 81 20.59 6.48 13.68
N ARG A 82 20.80 5.15 13.56
CA ARG A 82 20.00 4.24 12.72
C ARG A 82 18.68 3.79 13.36
N PHE A 83 18.60 3.71 14.68
CA PHE A 83 17.40 3.29 15.41
C PHE A 83 16.37 4.44 15.54
N ARG A 84 16.03 5.08 14.41
CA ARG A 84 14.68 5.65 14.27
C ARG A 84 13.70 4.48 14.44
N SER A 85 12.65 4.69 15.23
CA SER A 85 11.80 3.63 15.84
C SER A 85 11.52 2.41 14.95
N PRO A 86 11.37 1.19 15.50
CA PRO A 86 10.96 -0.01 14.74
C PRO A 86 9.76 0.22 13.81
N ALA A 87 8.86 1.13 14.18
CA ALA A 87 7.73 1.56 13.34
C ALA A 87 8.17 2.23 12.02
N ALA A 88 9.23 3.02 12.01
CA ALA A 88 9.74 3.68 10.80
C ALA A 88 10.33 2.69 9.80
N LEU A 89 11.08 1.69 10.31
CA LEU A 89 11.58 0.59 9.49
C LEU A 89 10.45 -0.26 8.92
N LEU A 90 9.44 -0.56 9.73
CA LEU A 90 8.26 -1.30 9.29
C LEU A 90 7.49 -0.53 8.20
N ARG A 91 7.27 0.78 8.36
CA ARG A 91 6.62 1.62 7.33
C ARG A 91 7.39 1.59 6.02
N ARG A 92 8.72 1.74 6.07
CA ARG A 92 9.56 1.63 4.88
C ARG A 92 9.42 0.25 4.21
N GLN A 93 9.52 -0.83 4.99
CA GLN A 93 9.36 -2.18 4.44
C GLN A 93 7.99 -2.36 3.78
N VAL A 94 6.92 -1.92 4.45
CA VAL A 94 5.56 -1.97 3.91
C VAL A 94 5.45 -1.16 2.61
N ARG A 95 5.98 0.07 2.56
CA ARG A 95 5.99 0.89 1.33
C ARG A 95 6.72 0.19 0.18
N LEU A 96 7.89 -0.40 0.44
CA LEU A 96 8.64 -1.15 -0.57
C LEU A 96 7.86 -2.38 -1.06
N GLN A 97 7.15 -3.08 -0.18
CA GLN A 97 6.29 -4.20 -0.58
C GLN A 97 5.09 -3.73 -1.40
N LYS A 98 4.49 -2.58 -1.10
CA LYS A 98 3.42 -2.00 -1.94
C LYS A 98 3.93 -1.66 -3.35
N LEU A 99 5.12 -1.07 -3.46
CA LEU A 99 5.76 -0.81 -4.76
C LEU A 99 5.99 -2.10 -5.55
N ARG A 100 6.41 -3.16 -4.86
CA ARG A 100 6.56 -4.49 -5.48
C ARG A 100 5.22 -5.04 -5.98
N LEU A 101 4.18 -5.01 -5.15
CA LEU A 101 2.83 -5.45 -5.54
C LEU A 101 2.28 -4.65 -6.74
N LEU A 102 2.53 -3.34 -6.77
CA LEU A 102 2.14 -2.49 -7.89
C LEU A 102 2.86 -2.89 -9.19
N ALA A 103 4.16 -3.20 -9.12
CA ALA A 103 4.93 -3.67 -10.26
C ALA A 103 4.43 -5.05 -10.76
N GLU A 104 4.25 -6.02 -9.85
CA GLU A 104 3.76 -7.36 -10.18
C GLU A 104 2.39 -7.32 -10.86
N GLU A 105 1.48 -6.46 -10.38
CA GLU A 105 0.16 -6.28 -10.99
C GLU A 105 0.24 -5.58 -12.36
N THR A 106 1.16 -4.63 -12.52
CA THR A 106 1.40 -3.95 -13.82
C THR A 106 1.90 -4.97 -14.85
N ASP A 107 2.89 -5.78 -14.48
CA ASP A 107 3.47 -6.80 -15.35
C ASP A 107 2.43 -7.87 -15.74
N ARG A 108 1.59 -8.28 -14.77
CA ARG A 108 0.48 -9.22 -15.01
C ARG A 108 -0.50 -8.70 -16.06
N ARG A 109 -0.96 -7.45 -15.91
CA ARG A 109 -1.90 -6.84 -16.86
C ARG A 109 -1.30 -6.68 -18.24
N ALA A 110 -0.03 -6.27 -18.32
CA ALA A 110 0.69 -6.17 -19.59
C ALA A 110 0.86 -7.53 -20.30
N PHE A 111 0.88 -8.63 -19.54
CA PHE A 111 0.85 -9.99 -20.09
C PHE A 111 -0.55 -10.37 -20.60
N ASP A 112 -1.60 -10.07 -19.83
CA ASP A 112 -2.99 -10.39 -20.18
C ASP A 112 -3.48 -9.65 -21.46
N GLU A 113 -2.84 -8.53 -21.83
CA GLU A 113 -3.14 -7.74 -23.04
C GLU A 113 -2.44 -8.24 -24.33
N ARG A 114 -1.59 -9.28 -24.24
CA ARG A 114 -0.87 -9.87 -25.39
C ARG A 114 -1.52 -11.14 -25.92
#